data_AF-E0LU28-F1
#
_entry.id   AF-E0LU28-F1
#
_cell.length_a   1.000
_cell.length_b   1.000
_cell.length_c   1.000
_cell.angle_alpha   90.00
_cell.angle_beta   90.00
_cell.angle_gamma   90.00
#
_symmetry.space_group_name_H-M   'P 1'
#
loop_
_entity.id
_entity.type
_entity.pdbx_description
1 polymer ?
#
loop_
_entity_poly.entity_id
_entity_poly.type
_entity_poly.pdbx_seq_one_letter_code
_entity_poly.pdbx_strand_id
1 'polypeptide(L)'
;MGKIAVEVDGIDIAELMNAVNAQGLTLRIAEEPGEVIVETPLPAGSHLTGICCSTAHITSGDNSLLYALSHQAQEYTDAEWIHFTGLGYLIRLDAWLYPLLQLKRRGMSKSCRRLVAT
;
A
#
# COMPACT_ATOMS: atom_id res chain seq x y z
N MET A 1 -6.59 -5.29 27.47
CA MET A 1 -6.90 -4.45 26.29
C MET A 1 -8.33 -4.78 25.88
N GLY A 2 -9.29 -3.90 26.17
CA GLY A 2 -10.71 -4.18 25.98
C GLY A 2 -11.06 -4.23 24.49
N LYS A 3 -11.87 -5.20 24.08
CA LYS A 3 -12.48 -5.26 22.76
C LYS A 3 -13.91 -4.76 22.91
N ILE A 4 -14.32 -3.78 22.11
CA ILE A 4 -15.73 -3.39 22.01
C ILE A 4 -16.34 -4.32 20.96
N ALA A 5 -17.30 -5.14 21.38
CA ALA A 5 -18.11 -5.94 20.47
C ALA A 5 -19.33 -5.09 20.07
N VAL A 6 -19.48 -4.85 18.77
CA VAL A 6 -20.63 -4.15 18.20
C VAL A 6 -21.36 -5.18 17.33
N GLU A 7 -22.59 -5.52 17.72
CA GLU A 7 -23.50 -6.34 16.93
C GLU A 7 -24.39 -5.41 16.11
N VAL A 8 -24.42 -5.58 14.79
CA VAL A 8 -25.27 -4.79 13.88
C VAL A 8 -26.28 -5.75 13.26
N ASP A 9 -27.50 -5.81 13.81
CA ASP A 9 -28.61 -6.62 13.29
C ASP A 9 -28.24 -8.10 12.96
N GLY A 10 -27.33 -8.69 13.75
CA GLY A 10 -26.87 -10.07 13.56
C GLY A 10 -25.79 -10.28 12.49
N ILE A 11 -25.26 -9.20 11.89
CA ILE A 11 -24.10 -9.25 10.98
C ILE A 11 -22.82 -9.00 11.78
N ASP A 12 -21.85 -9.90 11.63
CA ASP A 12 -20.53 -9.71 12.23
C ASP A 12 -19.80 -8.53 11.56
N ILE A 13 -19.17 -7.67 12.36
CA ILE A 13 -18.51 -6.47 11.84
C ILE A 13 -17.40 -6.79 10.84
N ALA A 14 -16.72 -7.94 10.97
CA ALA A 14 -15.72 -8.38 10.01
C ALA A 14 -16.35 -8.82 8.68
N GLU A 15 -17.52 -9.47 8.72
CA GLU A 15 -18.28 -9.79 7.50
C GLU A 15 -18.73 -8.52 6.76
N LEU A 16 -19.22 -7.52 7.49
CA LEU A 16 -19.57 -6.21 6.91
C LEU A 16 -18.34 -5.53 6.30
N MET A 17 -17.22 -5.47 7.03
CA MET A 17 -15.97 -4.90 6.53
C MET A 17 -15.50 -5.58 5.23
N ASN A 18 -15.57 -6.92 5.17
CA ASN A 18 -15.17 -7.67 3.98
C ASN A 18 -16.07 -7.36 2.78
N ALA A 19 -17.39 -7.29 2.98
CA ALA A 19 -18.33 -6.97 1.92
C ALA A 19 -18.13 -5.54 1.36
N VAL A 20 -17.91 -4.57 2.25
CA VAL A 20 -17.62 -3.16 1.88
C VAL A 20 -16.31 -3.06 1.10
N ASN A 21 -15.24 -3.70 1.60
CA ASN A 21 -13.93 -3.70 0.94
C ASN A 21 -13.97 -4.38 -0.44
N ALA A 22 -14.76 -5.44 -0.61
CA ALA A 22 -14.92 -6.13 -1.90
C ALA A 22 -15.54 -5.23 -2.98
N GLN A 23 -16.25 -4.17 -2.59
CA GLN A 23 -16.82 -3.17 -3.49
C GLN A 23 -15.90 -1.95 -3.67
N GLY A 24 -14.71 -1.94 -3.08
CA GLY A 24 -13.78 -0.81 -3.12
C GLY A 24 -14.22 0.39 -2.28
N LEU A 25 -15.14 0.18 -1.33
CA LEU A 25 -15.63 1.19 -0.41
C LEU A 25 -14.90 1.10 0.94
N THR A 26 -15.05 2.13 1.79
CA THR A 26 -14.47 2.17 3.14
C THR A 26 -15.54 2.47 4.19
N LEU A 27 -15.36 1.97 5.41
CA LEU A 27 -16.19 2.32 6.57
C LEU A 27 -15.52 3.45 7.38
N ARG A 28 -16.31 4.44 7.80
CA ARG A 28 -15.85 5.53 8.68
C ARG A 28 -16.78 5.71 9.88
N ILE A 29 -16.22 6.23 10.96
CA ILE A 29 -16.98 6.67 12.13
C ILE A 29 -17.48 8.09 11.82
N ALA A 30 -18.80 8.28 11.83
CA ALA A 30 -19.44 9.59 11.73
C ALA A 30 -19.39 10.31 13.08
N GLU A 31 -19.32 11.65 13.06
CA GLU A 31 -19.39 12.45 14.30
C GLU A 31 -20.84 12.57 14.79
N GLU A 32 -21.79 12.67 13.86
CA GLU A 32 -23.22 12.75 14.16
C GLU A 32 -24.02 11.58 13.55
N PRO A 33 -25.04 11.05 14.28
CA PRO A 33 -25.94 10.04 13.73
C PRO A 33 -26.66 10.52 12.47
N GLY A 34 -26.61 9.74 11.39
CA GLY A 34 -27.28 10.04 10.12
C GLY A 34 -26.45 10.88 9.14
N GLU A 35 -25.21 11.24 9.50
CA GLU A 35 -24.27 11.89 8.58
C GLU A 35 -23.85 10.90 7.47
N VAL A 36 -24.23 11.19 6.23
CA VAL A 36 -23.80 10.44 5.04
C VAL A 36 -22.58 11.14 4.46
N ILE A 37 -21.39 10.64 4.81
CA ILE A 37 -20.13 11.11 4.23
C ILE A 37 -19.98 10.47 2.85
N VAL A 38 -20.34 11.21 1.81
CA VAL A 38 -20.07 10.81 0.43
C VAL A 38 -18.63 11.25 0.10
N GLU A 39 -17.68 10.32 0.17
CA GLU A 39 -16.39 10.57 -0.46
C GLU A 39 -16.65 10.71 -1.96
N THR A 40 -16.42 11.91 -2.51
CA THR A 40 -16.49 12.15 -3.96
C THR A 40 -15.58 11.11 -4.60
N PRO A 41 -16.12 10.07 -5.28
CA PRO A 41 -15.29 9.00 -5.78
C PRO A 41 -14.35 9.64 -6.78
N LEU A 42 -13.06 9.47 -6.58
CA LEU A 42 -12.10 9.80 -7.61
C LEU A 42 -12.57 9.08 -8.90
N PRO A 43 -12.48 9.75 -10.08
CA PRO A 43 -12.88 9.14 -11.34
C PRO A 43 -12.38 7.69 -11.46
N ALA A 44 -13.18 6.82 -12.09
CA ALA A 44 -12.76 5.45 -12.36
C ALA A 44 -11.40 5.47 -13.11
N GLY A 45 -10.35 4.96 -12.46
CA GLY A 45 -8.96 5.02 -12.93
C GLY A 45 -8.01 5.92 -12.13
N SER A 46 -8.49 6.76 -11.22
CA SER A 46 -7.62 7.52 -10.31
C SER A 46 -7.19 6.74 -9.06
N HIS A 47 -7.82 5.59 -8.80
CA HIS A 47 -7.38 4.67 -7.77
C HIS A 47 -6.22 3.82 -8.29
N LEU A 48 -5.00 4.18 -7.89
CA LEU A 48 -3.87 3.26 -7.96
C LEU A 48 -4.04 2.22 -6.85
N THR A 49 -4.41 0.99 -7.22
CA THR A 49 -4.37 -0.14 -6.28
C THR A 49 -2.92 -0.38 -5.88
N GLY A 50 -2.62 -0.25 -4.59
CA GLY A 50 -1.29 -0.43 -4.05
C GLY A 50 -1.33 -0.77 -2.57
N ILE A 51 -0.20 -1.25 -2.07
CA ILE A 51 -0.01 -1.56 -0.65
C ILE A 51 0.66 -0.35 -0.01
N CYS A 52 0.12 0.09 1.13
CA CYS A 52 0.83 0.98 2.04
C CYS A 52 1.39 0.15 3.19
N CYS A 53 2.70 0.23 3.43
CA CYS A 53 3.34 -0.44 4.55
C CYS A 53 4.30 0.50 5.26
N SER A 54 4.44 0.33 6.58
CA SER A 54 5.42 1.07 7.36
C SER A 54 6.84 0.65 6.96
N THR A 55 7.75 1.62 6.87
CA THR A 55 9.19 1.36 6.66
C THR A 55 9.82 0.54 7.78
N ALA A 56 9.16 0.43 8.95
CA ALA A 56 9.56 -0.46 10.02
C ALA A 56 9.57 -1.95 9.64
N HIS A 57 8.87 -2.34 8.56
CA HIS A 57 8.87 -3.70 8.02
C HIS A 57 10.00 -3.96 7.01
N ILE A 58 10.81 -2.95 6.70
CA ILE A 58 11.94 -3.04 5.78
C ILE A 58 13.22 -3.17 6.60
N THR A 59 14.12 -4.07 6.18
CA THR A 59 15.42 -4.21 6.86
C THR A 59 16.31 -2.99 6.60
N SER A 60 17.30 -2.73 7.46
CA SER A 60 18.24 -1.63 7.22
C SER A 60 19.01 -1.77 5.89
N GLY A 61 19.35 -3.00 5.51
CA GLY A 61 20.00 -3.31 4.24
C GLY A 61 19.09 -3.02 3.03
N ASP A 62 17.84 -3.48 3.08
CA ASP A 62 16.85 -3.19 2.03
C ASP A 62 16.54 -1.69 1.94
N ASN A 63 16.46 -1.00 3.08
CA ASN A 63 16.26 0.44 3.12
C ASN A 63 17.42 1.20 2.48
N SER A 64 18.67 0.80 2.78
CA SER A 64 19.86 1.40 2.16
C SER A 64 19.89 1.17 0.64
N LEU A 65 19.47 -0.03 0.20
CA LEU A 65 19.33 -0.35 -1.22
C LEU A 65 18.26 0.50 -1.90
N LEU A 66 17.05 0.61 -1.33
CA LEU A 66 15.98 1.46 -1.86
C LEU A 66 16.40 2.93 -1.93
N TYR A 67 17.11 3.41 -0.91
CA TYR A 67 17.66 4.76 -0.90
C TYR A 67 18.64 4.96 -2.05
N ALA A 68 19.60 4.06 -2.23
CA ALA A 68 20.55 4.13 -3.34
C ALA A 68 19.86 4.09 -4.71
N LEU A 69 18.90 3.17 -4.91
CA LEU A 69 18.18 3.02 -6.18
C LEU A 69 17.32 4.24 -6.51
N SER A 70 16.70 4.85 -5.52
CA SER A 70 15.83 6.03 -5.71
C SER A 70 16.59 7.33 -6.02
N HIS A 71 17.91 7.37 -5.78
CA HIS A 71 18.75 8.54 -6.01
C HIS A 71 19.70 8.37 -7.21
N GLN A 72 19.61 7.26 -7.95
CA GLN A 72 20.36 7.06 -9.19
C GLN A 72 19.73 7.87 -10.33
N ALA A 73 20.10 9.15 -10.42
CA ALA A 73 19.63 10.11 -11.42
C ALA A 73 20.54 10.18 -12.67
N GLN A 74 21.05 9.03 -13.15
CA GLN A 74 21.67 9.02 -14.48
C GLN A 74 20.59 8.85 -15.54
N GLU A 75 20.73 9.56 -16.66
CA GLU A 75 19.84 9.42 -17.82
C GLU A 75 19.83 7.93 -18.22
N TYR A 76 18.66 7.28 -18.17
CA TYR A 76 18.43 5.86 -18.46
C TYR A 76 18.87 4.86 -17.38
N THR A 77 18.43 5.02 -16.12
CA THR A 77 18.63 3.94 -15.12
C THR A 77 17.45 2.98 -15.03
N ASP A 78 17.74 1.71 -14.77
CA ASP A 78 16.71 0.68 -14.56
C ASP A 78 15.93 0.86 -13.22
N ALA A 79 16.17 1.95 -12.48
CA ALA A 79 15.65 2.21 -11.14
C ALA A 79 14.63 3.38 -11.07
N GLU A 80 14.30 4.01 -12.21
CA GLU A 80 13.36 5.14 -12.32
C GLU A 80 11.94 4.89 -11.80
N TRP A 81 11.63 3.66 -11.40
CA TRP A 81 10.34 3.23 -10.86
C TRP A 81 10.31 3.14 -9.32
N ILE A 82 11.41 3.52 -8.66
CA ILE A 82 11.54 3.60 -7.20
C ILE A 82 11.81 5.06 -6.85
N HIS A 83 10.89 5.70 -6.15
CA HIS A 83 10.97 7.12 -5.81
C HIS A 83 11.02 7.31 -4.30
N PHE A 84 11.96 8.13 -3.82
CA PHE A 84 12.00 8.54 -2.43
C PHE A 84 11.08 9.73 -2.20
N THR A 85 10.20 9.64 -1.20
CA THR A 85 9.20 10.68 -0.89
C THR A 85 9.60 11.59 0.27
N GLY A 86 10.79 11.38 0.85
CA GLY A 86 11.23 12.05 2.09
C GLY A 86 10.91 11.25 3.36
N LEU A 87 9.83 10.47 3.36
CA LEU A 87 9.42 9.63 4.50
C LEU A 87 9.49 8.13 4.22
N GLY A 88 9.60 7.75 2.95
CA GLY A 88 9.63 6.36 2.52
C GLY A 88 9.79 6.26 1.00
N TYR A 89 9.26 5.18 0.42
CA TYR A 89 9.45 4.88 -0.99
C TYR A 89 8.11 4.62 -1.68
N LEU A 90 7.96 5.15 -2.89
CA LEU A 90 6.94 4.74 -3.85
C LEU A 90 7.58 3.82 -4.88
N ILE A 91 7.03 2.62 -5.05
CA ILE A 91 7.54 1.62 -6.00
C ILE A 91 6.46 1.33 -7.04
N ARG A 92 6.73 1.69 -8.30
CA ARG A 92 5.82 1.49 -9.44
C ARG A 92 5.99 0.10 -10.03
N LEU A 93 5.20 -0.86 -9.55
CA LEU A 93 5.26 -2.25 -10.01
C LEU A 93 4.82 -2.44 -11.47
N ASP A 94 4.04 -1.49 -12.00
CA ASP A 94 3.58 -1.43 -13.39
C ASP A 94 4.68 -1.03 -14.38
N ALA A 95 5.80 -0.47 -13.91
CA ALA A 95 6.91 -0.05 -14.76
C ALA A 95 7.69 -1.21 -15.39
N TRP A 96 7.52 -2.44 -14.89
CA TRP A 96 8.21 -3.65 -15.38
C TRP A 96 7.26 -4.84 -15.47
N LEU A 97 7.48 -5.73 -16.44
CA LEU A 97 6.75 -7.01 -16.53
C LEU A 97 6.99 -7.95 -15.35
N TYR A 98 8.18 -7.88 -14.73
CA TYR A 98 8.59 -8.76 -13.63
C TYR A 98 9.29 -7.97 -12.50
N PRO A 99 8.58 -7.06 -11.80
CA PRO A 99 9.18 -6.13 -10.85
C PRO A 99 9.88 -6.86 -9.69
N LEU A 100 9.29 -7.95 -9.18
CA LEU A 100 9.88 -8.75 -8.10
C LEU A 100 11.17 -9.47 -8.51
N LEU A 101 11.29 -9.84 -9.79
CA LEU A 101 12.53 -10.42 -10.33
C LEU A 101 13.61 -9.33 -10.45
N GLN A 102 13.23 -8.13 -10.87
CA GLN A 102 14.15 -6.99 -10.92
C GLN A 102 14.67 -6.61 -9.52
N LEU A 103 13.79 -6.56 -8.51
CA LEU A 103 14.21 -6.36 -7.12
C LEU A 103 15.16 -7.47 -6.64
N LYS A 104 14.91 -8.73 -7.02
CA LYS A 104 15.79 -9.86 -6.66
C LYS A 104 17.20 -9.67 -7.23
N ARG A 105 17.29 -9.28 -8.51
CA ARG A 105 18.57 -9.06 -9.19
C ARG A 105 19.39 -7.95 -8.55
N ARG A 106 18.72 -6.95 -7.96
CA ARG A 106 19.34 -5.83 -7.24
C ARG A 106 19.71 -6.15 -5.78
N GLY A 107 19.47 -7.38 -5.33
CA GLY A 107 19.83 -7.82 -3.98
C GLY A 107 18.75 -7.61 -2.92
N MET A 108 17.52 -7.23 -3.31
CA MET A 108 16.42 -7.08 -2.36
C MET A 108 16.10 -8.40 -1.64
N SER A 109 15.96 -8.34 -0.32
CA SER A 109 15.69 -9.50 0.50
C SER A 109 14.39 -10.22 0.11
N LYS A 110 14.30 -11.52 0.43
CA LYS A 110 13.07 -12.30 0.20
C LYS A 110 11.89 -11.71 0.98
N SER A 111 12.12 -11.25 2.20
CA SER A 111 11.07 -10.68 3.07
C SER A 111 10.52 -9.37 2.49
N CYS A 112 11.39 -8.44 2.08
CA CYS A 112 10.96 -7.18 1.48
C CYS A 112 10.23 -7.42 0.14
N ARG A 113 10.69 -8.38 -0.68
CA ARG A 113 9.97 -8.72 -1.92
C ARG A 113 8.59 -9.34 -1.69
N ARG A 114 8.37 -10.04 -0.57
CA ARG A 114 7.04 -10.54 -0.19
C ARG A 114 6.13 -9.39 0.25
N LEU A 115 6.67 -8.44 1.01
CA LEU A 115 5.95 -7.23 1.41
C LEU A 115 5.46 -6.43 0.21
N VAL A 116 6.29 -6.28 -0.82
CA VAL A 116 5.95 -5.57 -2.08
C VAL A 116 4.88 -6.31 -2.91
N ALA A 117 4.71 -7.62 -2.73
CA ALA A 117 3.85 -8.48 -3.55
C ALA A 117 2.48 -8.81 -2.91
N THR A 118 2.18 -8.25 -1.74
CA THR A 118 0.97 -8.55 -0.96
C THR A 118 -0.26 -7.80 -1.51
#